data_AF-A0A6N8UE04-F1
#
_entry.id   AF-A0A6N8UE04-F1
#
_cell.length_a   1.000
_cell.length_b   1.000
_cell.length_c   1.000
_cell.angle_alpha   90.00
_cell.angle_beta   90.00
_cell.angle_gamma   90.00
#
_symmetry.space_group_name_H-M   'P 1'
#
loop_
_entity.id
_entity.type
_entity.pdbx_description
1 polymer ?
#
loop_
_entity_poly.entity_id
_entity_poly.type
_entity_poly.pdbx_seq_one_letter_code
_entity_poly.pdbx_strand_id
1 'polypeptide(L)'
;MKNIFKYTLSAFILGGVLFSCNEDDMDDQNYKNLEENSVHFESTGNGLPEATSGIIPIVAFYSSTNHTTDVTANVNLEGNTSDFEFVNSDLTYNFPAGVYSDTIFIQLNDNFNTDGDRELVFTLASVSNDANLGYPGPESLYSTYTLTVVDDDCAYTLEELGNASWSGSDNAAGDEGPNTSQIVSSYDGTNLYLEGIAYGWLTNSNYWDEEIVESYPVLVNIAADGSLTIEEQLLAITLWDNEIQPDYYIRATGRYESCSERMIINYDLIQGGAILRSYTETITKNN
;
A
#
# COMPACT_ATOMS: atom_id res chain seq x y z
N MET A 1 -70.04 -13.80 -32.98
CA MET A 1 -69.89 -13.68 -34.45
C MET A 1 -68.43 -13.41 -34.76
N LYS A 2 -67.80 -14.28 -35.59
CA LYS A 2 -66.71 -14.03 -36.58
C LYS A 2 -65.53 -13.13 -36.17
N ASN A 3 -64.23 -13.43 -36.34
CA ASN A 3 -63.42 -14.38 -37.11
C ASN A 3 -62.00 -14.32 -36.49
N ILE A 4 -61.27 -15.42 -36.25
CA ILE A 4 -60.27 -16.06 -37.15
C ILE A 4 -59.21 -15.11 -37.73
N PHE A 5 -57.98 -15.19 -37.19
CA PHE A 5 -56.66 -14.98 -37.81
C PHE A 5 -55.66 -15.76 -36.91
N LYS A 6 -55.16 -16.98 -37.18
CA LYS A 6 -54.32 -17.58 -38.24
C LYS A 6 -52.86 -17.07 -38.32
N TYR A 7 -51.97 -17.95 -37.84
CA TYR A 7 -50.53 -18.15 -38.08
C TYR A 7 -49.57 -17.07 -37.50
N THR A 8 -48.42 -17.41 -36.89
CA THR A 8 -47.47 -18.47 -37.28
C THR A 8 -46.62 -18.92 -36.08
N LEU A 9 -46.46 -20.24 -35.98
CA LEU A 9 -45.53 -20.97 -35.13
C LEU A 9 -44.09 -20.65 -35.57
N SER A 10 -43.24 -20.25 -34.64
CA SER A 10 -41.78 -20.30 -34.81
C SER A 10 -41.19 -20.99 -33.58
N ALA A 11 -40.75 -22.22 -33.82
CA ALA A 11 -40.01 -23.03 -32.88
C ALA A 11 -38.62 -22.41 -32.69
N PHE A 12 -38.24 -22.14 -31.44
CA PHE A 12 -36.85 -22.01 -31.04
C PHE A 12 -36.55 -23.15 -30.08
N ILE A 13 -36.09 -24.27 -30.65
CA ILE A 13 -35.37 -25.31 -29.93
C ILE A 13 -33.98 -24.70 -29.68
N LEU A 14 -33.81 -24.06 -28.53
CA LEU A 14 -32.48 -23.74 -28.03
C LEU A 14 -32.04 -24.94 -27.19
N GLY A 15 -31.23 -25.79 -27.81
CA GLY A 15 -30.51 -26.85 -27.12
C GLY A 15 -29.59 -26.22 -26.09
N GLY A 16 -30.02 -26.24 -24.83
CA GLY A 16 -29.13 -26.07 -23.69
C GLY A 16 -28.20 -27.28 -23.65
N VAL A 17 -27.07 -27.16 -24.36
CA VAL A 17 -25.89 -27.97 -24.09
C VAL A 17 -25.48 -27.60 -22.67
N LEU A 18 -25.84 -28.46 -21.73
CA LEU A 18 -25.25 -28.45 -20.39
C LEU A 18 -23.78 -28.79 -20.58
N PHE A 19 -22.94 -27.76 -20.72
CA PHE A 19 -21.55 -27.86 -20.32
C PHE A 19 -21.55 -28.05 -18.81
N SER A 20 -21.61 -29.32 -18.40
CA SER A 20 -21.00 -29.75 -17.14
C SER A 20 -19.50 -29.55 -17.30
N CYS A 21 -19.02 -28.33 -17.13
CA CYS A 21 -17.63 -28.10 -16.78
C CYS A 21 -17.48 -28.66 -15.37
N ASN A 22 -16.92 -29.86 -15.29
CA ASN A 22 -16.41 -30.40 -14.04
C ASN A 22 -15.30 -29.43 -13.62
N GLU A 23 -15.50 -28.68 -12.54
CA GLU A 23 -14.48 -27.77 -11.99
C GLU A 23 -13.32 -28.53 -11.29
N ASP A 24 -13.26 -29.86 -11.43
CA ASP A 24 -12.23 -30.72 -10.84
C ASP A 24 -11.03 -31.04 -11.78
N ASP A 25 -11.02 -30.57 -13.03
CA ASP A 25 -10.05 -31.05 -14.04
C ASP A 25 -9.04 -30.01 -14.56
N MET A 26 -8.88 -28.83 -13.93
CA MET A 26 -7.94 -27.81 -14.43
C MET A 26 -6.75 -27.41 -13.55
N ASP A 27 -6.68 -27.82 -12.27
CA ASP A 27 -5.52 -27.43 -11.42
C ASP A 27 -4.67 -28.59 -10.88
N ASP A 28 -5.20 -29.81 -10.72
CA ASP A 28 -4.50 -30.86 -9.94
C ASP A 28 -4.03 -32.08 -10.78
N GLN A 29 -4.10 -32.00 -12.11
CA GLN A 29 -3.88 -33.15 -13.02
C GLN A 29 -2.64 -33.03 -13.93
N ASN A 30 -2.11 -31.84 -14.19
CA ASN A 30 -1.01 -31.70 -15.16
C ASN A 30 0.34 -32.23 -14.62
N TYR A 31 0.59 -32.09 -13.33
CA TYR A 31 1.84 -32.54 -12.70
C TYR A 31 1.92 -34.06 -12.48
N LYS A 32 0.76 -34.74 -12.35
CA LYS A 32 0.69 -36.19 -12.12
C LYS A 32 0.98 -37.02 -13.38
N ASN A 33 1.11 -36.39 -14.54
CA ASN A 33 1.13 -37.06 -15.85
C ASN A 33 2.36 -36.74 -16.71
N LEU A 34 3.41 -36.11 -16.17
CA LEU A 34 4.67 -35.99 -16.89
C LEU A 34 5.40 -37.35 -16.89
N GLU A 35 5.79 -37.82 -18.08
CA GLU A 35 6.53 -39.07 -18.24
C GLU A 35 7.91 -39.02 -17.57
N GLU A 36 8.47 -37.83 -17.42
CA GLU A 36 9.72 -37.57 -16.73
C GLU A 36 9.46 -36.86 -15.40
N ASN A 37 10.06 -37.38 -14.33
CA ASN A 37 9.96 -36.77 -13.01
C ASN A 37 10.65 -35.39 -13.01
N SER A 38 10.01 -34.38 -12.45
CA SER A 38 10.58 -33.03 -12.37
C SER A 38 10.12 -32.25 -11.15
N VAL A 39 10.97 -31.37 -10.62
CA VAL A 39 10.56 -30.32 -9.67
C VAL A 39 10.60 -28.97 -10.38
N HIS A 40 9.56 -28.16 -10.26
CA HIS A 40 9.50 -26.82 -10.84
C HIS A 40 8.66 -25.89 -9.97
N PHE A 41 8.91 -24.59 -10.09
CA PHE A 41 8.05 -23.57 -9.48
C PHE A 41 6.69 -23.50 -10.20
N GLU A 42 5.65 -23.12 -9.47
CA GLU A 42 4.31 -22.87 -10.03
C GLU A 42 4.31 -21.73 -11.07
N SER A 43 5.17 -20.73 -10.85
CA SER A 43 5.32 -19.57 -11.72
C SER A 43 6.78 -19.12 -11.79
N THR A 44 7.08 -18.16 -12.64
CA THR A 44 8.40 -17.51 -12.72
C THR A 44 8.55 -16.34 -11.74
N GLY A 45 7.54 -16.08 -10.90
CA GLY A 45 7.50 -14.96 -9.95
C GLY A 45 6.79 -13.71 -10.46
N ASN A 46 6.72 -12.70 -9.59
CA ASN A 46 5.96 -11.45 -9.76
C ASN A 46 6.66 -10.27 -9.05
N GLY A 47 6.20 -9.05 -9.30
CA GLY A 47 6.55 -7.88 -8.50
C GLY A 47 5.51 -7.60 -7.42
N LEU A 48 5.95 -7.27 -6.20
CA LEU A 48 5.10 -6.91 -5.07
C LEU A 48 5.67 -5.67 -4.35
N PRO A 49 4.84 -4.68 -3.97
CA PRO A 49 5.27 -3.59 -3.09
C PRO A 49 5.85 -4.13 -1.78
N GLU A 50 6.87 -3.49 -1.23
CA GLU A 50 7.42 -3.89 0.08
C GLU A 50 6.41 -3.74 1.22
N ALA A 51 5.48 -2.78 1.12
CA ALA A 51 4.34 -2.65 2.03
C ALA A 51 3.29 -3.79 1.90
N THR A 52 3.53 -4.82 1.09
CA THR A 52 2.64 -5.98 0.99
C THR A 52 2.56 -6.71 2.33
N SER A 53 1.46 -6.52 3.04
CA SER A 53 1.20 -7.21 4.30
C SER A 53 0.87 -8.69 4.11
N GLY A 54 1.39 -9.55 4.98
CA GLY A 54 1.03 -10.97 5.06
C GLY A 54 2.14 -11.92 4.63
N ILE A 55 1.80 -13.21 4.58
CA ILE A 55 2.73 -14.27 4.20
C ILE A 55 2.59 -14.52 2.69
N ILE A 56 3.71 -14.47 1.97
CA ILE A 56 3.79 -14.72 0.54
C ILE A 56 4.23 -16.19 0.31
N PRO A 57 3.43 -16.99 -0.41
CA PRO A 57 3.78 -18.34 -0.78
C PRO A 57 4.62 -18.39 -2.06
N ILE A 58 5.69 -19.19 -2.03
CA ILE A 58 6.47 -19.60 -3.19
C ILE A 58 6.29 -21.12 -3.34
N VAL A 59 5.40 -21.50 -4.25
CA VAL A 59 4.96 -22.89 -4.44
C VAL A 59 5.85 -23.59 -5.46
N ALA A 60 6.26 -24.81 -5.14
CA ALA A 60 6.85 -25.72 -6.09
C ALA A 60 6.04 -27.01 -6.19
N PHE A 61 6.07 -27.61 -7.38
CA PHE A 61 5.45 -28.90 -7.66
C PHE A 61 6.51 -29.94 -7.94
N TYR A 62 6.28 -31.16 -7.46
CA TYR A 62 6.93 -32.36 -7.94
C TYR A 62 5.99 -33.06 -8.91
N SER A 63 6.43 -33.28 -10.14
CA SER A 63 5.68 -34.02 -11.16
C SER A 63 6.20 -35.43 -11.27
N SER A 64 5.30 -36.41 -11.23
CA SER A 64 5.63 -37.83 -11.38
C SER A 64 4.37 -38.65 -11.62
N THR A 65 4.49 -39.71 -12.42
CA THR A 65 3.43 -40.72 -12.58
C THR A 65 3.35 -41.72 -11.43
N ASN A 66 4.38 -41.78 -10.56
CA ASN A 66 4.45 -42.75 -9.46
C ASN A 66 5.29 -42.24 -8.28
N HIS A 67 4.75 -41.28 -7.51
CA HIS A 67 5.42 -40.72 -6.34
C HIS A 67 5.20 -41.59 -5.07
N THR A 68 6.04 -42.62 -4.91
CA THR A 68 5.95 -43.59 -3.80
C THR A 68 7.01 -43.44 -2.72
N THR A 69 7.99 -42.56 -2.94
CA THR A 69 9.07 -42.25 -2.02
C THR A 69 9.17 -40.75 -1.85
N ASP A 70 9.61 -40.30 -0.68
CA ASP A 70 9.84 -38.88 -0.42
C ASP A 70 10.87 -38.29 -1.41
N VAL A 71 10.64 -37.05 -1.81
CA VAL A 71 11.51 -36.27 -2.68
C VAL A 71 11.82 -34.94 -2.00
N THR A 72 13.07 -34.52 -2.02
CA THR A 72 13.54 -33.24 -1.48
C THR A 72 14.22 -32.45 -2.58
N ALA A 73 13.93 -31.16 -2.68
CA ALA A 73 14.62 -30.23 -3.58
C ALA A 73 15.20 -29.05 -2.81
N ASN A 74 16.47 -28.73 -3.05
CA ASN A 74 17.14 -27.57 -2.44
C ASN A 74 17.08 -26.37 -3.38
N VAL A 75 16.93 -25.19 -2.81
CA VAL A 75 16.85 -23.90 -3.51
C VAL A 75 18.07 -23.05 -3.15
N ASN A 76 18.70 -22.45 -4.16
CA ASN A 76 19.63 -21.36 -3.96
C ASN A 76 18.87 -20.04 -4.05
N LEU A 77 19.16 -19.13 -3.13
CA LEU A 77 18.66 -17.76 -3.15
C LEU A 77 19.79 -16.80 -3.47
N GLU A 78 19.57 -15.94 -4.45
CA GLU A 78 20.41 -14.78 -4.77
C GLU A 78 19.59 -13.49 -4.61
N GLY A 79 20.24 -12.39 -4.21
CA GLY A 79 19.58 -11.10 -3.99
C GLY A 79 19.86 -10.48 -2.63
N ASN A 80 19.38 -9.25 -2.42
CA ASN A 80 19.46 -8.58 -1.12
C ASN A 80 18.28 -9.00 -0.24
N THR A 81 18.56 -9.54 0.94
CA THR A 81 17.53 -10.12 1.83
C THR A 81 17.15 -9.24 3.01
N SER A 82 17.42 -7.94 2.98
CA SER A 82 17.08 -7.09 4.14
C SER A 82 15.57 -6.88 4.32
N ASP A 83 14.80 -6.92 3.23
CA ASP A 83 13.39 -6.49 3.25
C ASP A 83 12.43 -7.69 3.22
N PHE A 84 12.92 -8.85 3.64
CA PHE A 84 12.06 -9.98 3.91
C PHE A 84 12.67 -10.94 4.94
N GLU A 85 11.80 -11.76 5.51
CA GLU A 85 12.17 -12.88 6.37
C GLU A 85 11.51 -14.18 5.93
N PHE A 86 12.17 -15.29 6.20
CA PHE A 86 11.58 -16.61 6.01
C PHE A 86 10.69 -16.97 7.19
N VAL A 87 9.44 -17.35 6.90
CA VAL A 87 8.49 -17.84 7.90
C VAL A 87 8.73 -19.31 8.21
N ASN A 88 9.11 -20.10 7.20
CA ASN A 88 9.70 -21.44 7.37
C ASN A 88 11.18 -21.41 6.97
N SER A 89 12.05 -21.86 7.88
CA SER A 89 13.49 -21.57 7.89
C SER A 89 14.33 -22.22 6.78
N ASP A 90 13.73 -23.06 5.94
CA ASP A 90 14.49 -23.98 5.09
C ASP A 90 14.19 -23.67 3.61
N LEU A 91 15.25 -23.33 2.85
CA LEU A 91 15.24 -23.22 1.39
C LEU A 91 15.18 -24.61 0.73
N THR A 92 14.24 -25.42 1.19
CA THR A 92 14.12 -26.83 0.86
C THR A 92 12.65 -27.18 0.73
N TYR A 93 12.28 -27.70 -0.43
CA TYR A 93 10.98 -28.32 -0.65
C TYR A 93 11.03 -29.80 -0.28
N ASN A 94 10.03 -30.26 0.46
CA ASN A 94 9.84 -31.64 0.86
C ASN A 94 8.51 -32.14 0.32
N PHE A 95 8.58 -33.14 -0.55
CA PHE A 95 7.45 -33.82 -1.16
C PHE A 95 7.37 -35.24 -0.57
N PRO A 96 6.63 -35.47 0.53
CA PRO A 96 6.41 -36.81 1.04
C PRO A 96 5.72 -37.71 0.00
N ALA A 97 5.89 -39.03 0.11
CA ALA A 97 5.22 -39.98 -0.79
C ALA A 97 3.72 -39.67 -0.98
N GLY A 98 3.32 -39.43 -2.22
CA GLY A 98 1.95 -39.09 -2.61
C GLY A 98 1.58 -37.60 -2.53
N VAL A 99 2.50 -36.70 -2.13
CA VAL A 99 2.30 -35.25 -2.03
C VAL A 99 3.07 -34.55 -3.15
N TYR A 100 2.38 -33.77 -3.99
CA TYR A 100 2.97 -33.23 -5.22
C TYR A 100 3.29 -31.73 -5.15
N SER A 101 3.03 -31.07 -4.02
CA SER A 101 3.32 -29.66 -3.82
C SER A 101 3.92 -29.40 -2.44
N ASP A 102 4.77 -28.38 -2.36
CA ASP A 102 5.26 -27.83 -1.10
C ASP A 102 5.49 -26.32 -1.26
N THR A 103 5.64 -25.60 -0.15
CA THR A 103 5.62 -24.13 -0.15
C THR A 103 6.69 -23.56 0.78
N ILE A 104 7.46 -22.61 0.24
CA ILE A 104 8.29 -21.71 1.03
C ILE A 104 7.44 -20.45 1.31
N PHE A 105 7.46 -20.00 2.55
CA PHE A 105 6.74 -18.85 3.03
C PHE A 105 7.72 -17.75 3.40
N ILE A 106 7.53 -16.58 2.83
CA ILE A 106 8.26 -15.37 3.19
C ILE A 106 7.30 -14.28 3.67
N GLN A 107 7.83 -13.30 4.37
CA GLN A 107 7.11 -12.08 4.73
C GLN A 107 8.01 -10.89 4.39
N LEU A 108 7.47 -9.85 3.75
CA LEU A 108 8.22 -8.64 3.45
C LEU A 108 8.29 -7.73 4.68
N ASN A 109 9.40 -7.00 4.79
CA ASN A 109 9.64 -6.01 5.83
C ASN A 109 9.54 -4.62 5.19
N ASP A 110 8.39 -4.00 5.37
CA ASP A 110 8.13 -2.62 4.96
C ASP A 110 9.08 -1.64 5.67
N ASN A 111 9.53 -0.62 4.94
CA ASN A 111 10.41 0.42 5.48
C ASN A 111 9.99 1.83 5.02
N PHE A 112 10.89 2.82 5.12
CA PHE A 112 10.59 4.22 4.73
C PHE A 112 11.70 4.84 3.88
N ASN A 113 12.60 4.02 3.37
CA ASN A 113 13.77 4.46 2.62
C ASN A 113 13.53 4.20 1.14
N THR A 114 13.63 5.26 0.34
CA THR A 114 13.74 5.11 -1.10
C THR A 114 15.10 4.51 -1.46
N ASP A 115 15.15 3.19 -1.56
CA ASP A 115 16.36 2.42 -1.86
C ASP A 115 16.25 1.56 -3.13
N GLY A 116 15.11 1.66 -3.81
CA GLY A 116 14.83 1.13 -5.13
C GLY A 116 14.41 -0.34 -5.14
N ASP A 117 13.82 -0.76 -6.27
CA ASP A 117 13.38 -2.14 -6.48
C ASP A 117 14.53 -3.14 -6.30
N ARG A 118 14.20 -4.28 -5.70
CA ARG A 118 15.15 -5.36 -5.40
C ARG A 118 14.65 -6.67 -5.94
N GLU A 119 15.58 -7.47 -6.47
CA GLU A 119 15.26 -8.79 -7.02
C GLU A 119 15.77 -9.90 -6.10
N LEU A 120 14.89 -10.86 -5.85
CA LEU A 120 15.16 -12.12 -5.17
C LEU A 120 14.99 -13.25 -6.17
N VAL A 121 16.07 -13.97 -6.43
CA VAL A 121 16.11 -15.04 -7.41
C VAL A 121 16.25 -16.37 -6.70
N PHE A 122 15.17 -17.15 -6.69
CA PHE A 122 15.12 -18.51 -6.17
C PHE A 122 15.37 -19.48 -7.32
N THR A 123 16.41 -20.30 -7.21
CA THR A 123 16.79 -21.27 -8.24
C THR A 123 16.82 -22.68 -7.66
N LEU A 124 16.11 -23.62 -8.28
CA LEU A 124 16.21 -25.03 -7.92
C LEU A 124 17.64 -25.52 -8.20
N ALA A 125 18.33 -25.95 -7.15
CA ALA A 125 19.76 -26.27 -7.20
C ALA A 125 20.03 -27.77 -7.29
N SER A 126 19.19 -28.58 -6.63
CA SER A 126 19.31 -30.04 -6.63
C SER A 126 18.00 -30.68 -6.22
N VAL A 127 17.79 -31.93 -6.61
CA VAL A 127 16.66 -32.75 -6.21
C VAL A 127 17.11 -34.18 -5.93
N SER A 128 16.51 -34.83 -4.95
CA SER A 128 16.74 -36.25 -4.67
C SER A 128 16.17 -37.13 -5.79
N ASN A 129 16.76 -38.31 -6.01
CA ASN A 129 16.31 -39.31 -6.98
C ASN A 129 16.44 -38.89 -8.46
N ASP A 130 17.35 -37.94 -8.76
CA ASP A 130 17.74 -37.54 -10.12
C ASP A 130 16.58 -37.04 -11.01
N ALA A 131 15.54 -36.45 -10.41
CA ALA A 131 14.49 -35.78 -11.15
C ALA A 131 15.03 -34.54 -11.90
N ASN A 132 14.35 -34.12 -12.96
CA ASN A 132 14.69 -32.89 -13.68
C ASN A 132 14.41 -31.65 -12.82
N LEU A 133 15.21 -30.60 -12.98
CA LEU A 133 14.96 -29.28 -12.41
C LEU A 133 14.32 -28.39 -13.49
N GLY A 134 13.16 -27.82 -13.16
CA GLY A 134 12.27 -27.20 -14.14
C GLY A 134 11.49 -28.24 -14.95
N TYR A 135 10.70 -27.78 -15.92
CA TYR A 135 10.04 -28.67 -16.86
C TYR A 135 11.06 -29.46 -17.69
N PRO A 136 10.78 -30.75 -18.00
CA PRO A 136 11.63 -31.56 -18.86
C PRO A 136 11.90 -30.89 -20.22
N GLY A 137 13.19 -30.76 -20.58
CA GLY A 137 13.63 -30.13 -21.83
C GLY A 137 14.95 -29.38 -21.67
N PRO A 138 15.55 -28.89 -22.77
CA PRO A 138 16.87 -28.24 -22.74
C PRO A 138 16.87 -26.87 -22.04
N GLU A 139 15.69 -26.24 -21.90
CA GLU A 139 15.55 -24.89 -21.35
C GLU A 139 15.24 -24.87 -19.84
N SER A 140 14.94 -26.02 -19.22
CA SER A 140 14.61 -26.13 -17.78
C SER A 140 13.66 -25.03 -17.29
N LEU A 141 12.58 -24.77 -18.05
CA LEU A 141 11.64 -23.69 -17.72
C LEU A 141 11.09 -23.87 -16.29
N TYR A 142 10.81 -22.77 -15.58
CA TYR A 142 10.32 -22.78 -14.20
C TYR A 142 11.29 -23.43 -13.19
N SER A 143 12.58 -23.50 -13.52
CA SER A 143 13.65 -23.81 -12.55
C SER A 143 14.06 -22.60 -11.70
N THR A 144 13.59 -21.40 -12.07
CA THR A 144 13.83 -20.14 -11.38
C THR A 144 12.53 -19.40 -11.12
N TYR A 145 12.41 -18.81 -9.93
CA TYR A 145 11.36 -17.89 -9.51
C TYR A 145 11.99 -16.56 -9.11
N THR A 146 11.56 -15.46 -9.71
CA THR A 146 12.08 -14.12 -9.43
C THR A 146 11.00 -13.27 -8.79
N LEU A 147 11.22 -12.87 -7.54
CA LEU A 147 10.38 -11.90 -6.84
C LEU A 147 11.05 -10.53 -6.92
N THR A 148 10.37 -9.57 -7.50
CA THR A 148 10.76 -8.16 -7.43
C THR A 148 10.04 -7.53 -6.24
N VAL A 149 10.77 -7.16 -5.20
CA VAL A 149 10.26 -6.29 -4.13
C VAL A 149 10.34 -4.86 -4.66
N VAL A 150 9.19 -4.24 -4.85
CA VAL A 150 9.06 -2.89 -5.40
C VAL A 150 9.08 -1.91 -4.25
N ASP A 151 10.02 -0.97 -4.30
CA ASP A 151 10.11 0.13 -3.33
C ASP A 151 8.89 1.05 -3.54
N ASP A 152 8.07 1.20 -2.49
CA ASP A 152 6.90 2.07 -2.50
C ASP A 152 7.06 3.33 -1.62
N ASP A 153 8.30 3.66 -1.27
CA ASP A 153 8.66 4.85 -0.53
C ASP A 153 9.10 6.03 -1.43
N CYS A 154 8.65 7.22 -1.05
CA CYS A 154 9.09 8.47 -1.66
C CYS A 154 9.84 9.32 -0.64
N ALA A 155 11.13 9.54 -0.87
CA ALA A 155 11.95 10.40 -0.04
C ALA A 155 11.44 11.85 -0.08
N TYR A 156 11.62 12.55 1.04
CA TYR A 156 11.36 13.98 1.15
C TYR A 156 12.38 14.61 2.10
N THR A 157 12.57 15.91 1.97
CA THR A 157 13.38 16.71 2.89
C THR A 157 12.54 17.79 3.55
N LEU A 158 12.91 18.18 4.77
CA LEU A 158 12.25 19.31 5.44
C LEU A 158 12.43 20.62 4.67
N GLU A 159 13.54 20.78 3.94
CA GLU A 159 13.78 21.94 3.07
C GLU A 159 12.78 21.98 1.91
N GLU A 160 12.53 20.86 1.24
CA GLU A 160 11.52 20.78 0.17
C GLU A 160 10.11 21.07 0.70
N LEU A 161 9.77 20.53 1.88
CA LEU A 161 8.49 20.82 2.52
C LEU A 161 8.37 22.28 2.95
N GLY A 162 9.44 22.87 3.46
CA GLY A 162 9.47 24.28 3.84
C GLY A 162 9.31 25.22 2.65
N ASN A 163 9.88 24.86 1.49
CA ASN A 163 9.79 25.65 0.26
C ASN A 163 8.54 25.36 -0.59
N ALA A 164 7.72 24.39 -0.17
CA ALA A 164 6.52 24.01 -0.88
C ALA A 164 5.46 25.12 -0.82
N SER A 165 4.58 25.13 -1.84
CA SER A 165 3.30 25.81 -1.75
C SER A 165 2.20 24.77 -1.69
N TRP A 166 1.14 25.09 -0.96
CA TRP A 166 0.10 24.14 -0.61
C TRP A 166 -1.26 24.61 -1.10
N SER A 167 -2.15 23.67 -1.39
CA SER A 167 -3.57 23.95 -1.63
C SER A 167 -4.44 22.89 -0.95
N GLY A 168 -5.60 23.27 -0.44
CA GLY A 168 -6.45 22.34 0.30
C GLY A 168 -7.54 23.04 1.08
N SER A 169 -8.16 22.30 2.01
CA SER A 169 -9.19 22.82 2.90
C SER A 169 -9.26 22.02 4.20
N ASP A 170 -9.92 22.59 5.19
CA ASP A 170 -10.35 21.84 6.37
C ASP A 170 -11.59 20.98 6.08
N ASN A 171 -12.00 20.19 7.07
CA ASN A 171 -13.20 19.36 7.06
C ASN A 171 -14.36 19.97 7.88
N ALA A 172 -14.30 21.27 8.21
CA ALA A 172 -15.41 21.93 8.85
C ALA A 172 -16.64 21.90 7.93
N ALA A 173 -17.85 21.93 8.51
CA ALA A 173 -19.08 21.73 7.78
C ALA A 173 -20.13 22.79 8.13
N GLY A 174 -21.10 22.98 7.22
CA GLY A 174 -22.17 23.96 7.41
C GLY A 174 -21.65 25.37 7.19
N ASP A 175 -22.08 26.31 8.04
CA ASP A 175 -21.64 27.70 7.92
C ASP A 175 -20.17 27.87 8.37
N GLU A 176 -19.64 26.90 9.12
CA GLU A 176 -18.29 26.90 9.66
C GLU A 176 -17.21 26.54 8.62
N GLY A 177 -17.58 25.92 7.49
CA GLY A 177 -16.64 25.47 6.45
C GLY A 177 -17.25 24.55 5.38
N PRO A 178 -16.44 23.91 4.51
CA PRO A 178 -14.99 23.81 4.62
C PRO A 178 -14.31 25.12 4.23
N ASN A 179 -13.26 25.49 4.97
CA ASN A 179 -12.49 26.70 4.69
C ASN A 179 -11.27 26.34 3.85
N THR A 180 -10.96 27.18 2.86
CA THR A 180 -9.74 27.04 2.07
C THR A 180 -8.52 27.19 2.97
N SER A 181 -7.55 26.31 2.79
CA SER A 181 -6.31 26.34 3.55
C SER A 181 -5.57 27.65 3.31
N GLN A 182 -5.02 28.21 4.39
CA GLN A 182 -4.13 29.36 4.35
C GLN A 182 -2.71 28.97 4.82
N ILE A 183 -2.42 27.66 4.84
CA ILE A 183 -1.16 27.15 5.34
C ILE A 183 -0.01 27.57 4.43
N VAL A 184 1.01 28.15 5.05
CA VAL A 184 2.31 28.44 4.45
C VAL A 184 3.38 27.70 5.25
N SER A 185 4.31 27.07 4.54
CA SER A 185 5.45 26.38 5.15
C SER A 185 6.71 27.24 5.05
N SER A 186 7.66 27.00 5.95
CA SER A 186 9.02 27.55 5.85
C SER A 186 10.04 26.64 6.54
N TYR A 187 11.30 26.75 6.13
CA TYR A 187 12.43 25.98 6.69
C TYR A 187 13.59 26.92 7.03
N ASP A 188 14.13 26.81 8.25
CA ASP A 188 15.19 27.71 8.74
C ASP A 188 16.63 27.15 8.59
N GLY A 189 16.77 25.98 7.94
CA GLY A 189 18.03 25.23 7.88
C GLY A 189 18.14 24.12 8.93
N THR A 190 17.17 24.01 9.84
CA THR A 190 17.09 22.94 10.85
C THR A 190 15.66 22.45 11.03
N ASN A 191 14.70 23.36 11.17
CA ASN A 191 13.32 23.11 11.56
C ASN A 191 12.34 23.48 10.46
N LEU A 192 11.27 22.69 10.35
CA LEU A 192 10.10 22.99 9.53
C LEU A 192 9.07 23.77 10.37
N TYR A 193 8.51 24.82 9.78
CA TYR A 193 7.43 25.60 10.38
C TYR A 193 6.22 25.63 9.46
N LEU A 194 5.03 25.64 10.07
CA LEU A 194 3.77 25.94 9.40
C LEU A 194 3.15 27.19 10.02
N GLU A 195 2.63 28.06 9.18
CA GLU A 195 1.84 29.24 9.55
C GLU A 195 0.48 29.12 8.88
N GLY A 196 -0.59 29.65 9.50
CA GLY A 196 -1.90 29.68 8.86
C GLY A 196 -2.82 28.48 9.09
N ILE A 197 -2.43 27.53 9.96
CA ILE A 197 -3.31 26.43 10.38
C ILE A 197 -4.55 27.03 11.05
N ALA A 198 -5.75 26.55 10.68
CA ALA A 198 -7.05 27.04 11.17
C ALA A 198 -7.42 28.50 10.80
N TYR A 199 -6.58 29.22 10.05
CA TYR A 199 -6.86 30.63 9.72
C TYR A 199 -8.07 30.79 8.81
N GLY A 200 -8.33 29.81 7.93
CA GLY A 200 -9.54 29.75 7.12
C GLY A 200 -10.81 29.79 7.97
N TRP A 201 -10.81 29.11 9.13
CA TRP A 201 -11.93 29.12 10.06
C TRP A 201 -12.01 30.42 10.86
N LEU A 202 -10.88 30.90 11.40
CA LEU A 202 -10.81 32.15 12.18
C LEU A 202 -11.31 33.35 11.38
N THR A 203 -10.93 33.41 10.11
CA THR A 203 -11.25 34.54 9.20
C THR A 203 -12.52 34.31 8.36
N ASN A 204 -13.29 33.24 8.63
CA ASN A 204 -14.52 32.98 7.89
C ASN A 204 -15.59 34.02 8.23
N SER A 205 -15.77 34.99 7.33
CA SER A 205 -16.76 36.08 7.46
C SER A 205 -18.23 35.66 7.54
N ASN A 206 -18.55 34.41 7.23
CA ASN A 206 -19.91 33.89 7.39
C ASN A 206 -20.13 33.21 8.74
N TYR A 207 -19.10 33.11 9.59
CA TYR A 207 -19.17 32.36 10.84
C TYR A 207 -18.39 33.00 12.00
N TRP A 208 -17.05 32.92 12.01
CA TRP A 208 -16.22 33.39 13.13
C TRP A 208 -15.78 34.85 12.97
N ASP A 209 -15.34 35.21 11.75
CA ASP A 209 -15.07 36.59 11.30
C ASP A 209 -14.08 37.41 12.15
N GLU A 210 -13.06 36.77 12.70
CA GLU A 210 -12.01 37.48 13.44
C GLU A 210 -10.86 37.94 12.52
N GLU A 211 -10.28 39.10 12.85
CA GLU A 211 -9.08 39.62 12.17
C GLU A 211 -7.82 39.13 12.88
N ILE A 212 -6.89 38.54 12.13
CA ILE A 212 -5.58 38.12 12.66
C ILE A 212 -4.65 39.33 12.67
N VAL A 213 -4.19 39.74 13.86
CA VAL A 213 -3.30 40.89 14.04
C VAL A 213 -1.85 40.48 14.29
N GLU A 214 -1.65 39.32 14.91
CA GLU A 214 -0.33 38.71 15.06
C GLU A 214 -0.42 37.23 14.68
N SER A 215 0.56 36.79 13.89
CA SER A 215 0.66 35.44 13.37
C SER A 215 1.99 34.83 13.78
N TYR A 216 1.95 33.58 14.24
CA TYR A 216 3.10 32.88 14.78
C TYR A 216 3.28 31.54 14.05
N PRO A 217 4.35 31.37 13.26
CA PRO A 217 4.71 30.08 12.69
C PRO A 217 4.97 29.05 13.80
N VAL A 218 4.40 27.87 13.67
CA VAL A 218 4.54 26.79 14.65
C VAL A 218 5.52 25.73 14.18
N LEU A 219 6.34 25.25 15.09
CA LEU A 219 7.30 24.18 14.83
C LEU A 219 6.56 22.88 14.54
N VAL A 220 6.96 22.21 13.47
CA VAL A 220 6.41 20.92 13.03
C VAL A 220 7.50 19.87 13.03
N ASN A 221 7.24 18.75 13.70
CA ASN A 221 8.08 17.57 13.62
C ASN A 221 7.46 16.59 12.64
N ILE A 222 8.20 16.20 11.61
CA ILE A 222 7.84 15.10 10.71
C ILE A 222 8.92 14.03 10.85
N ALA A 223 8.55 12.85 11.35
CA ALA A 223 9.46 11.71 11.46
C ALA A 223 9.59 11.01 10.10
N ALA A 224 10.62 10.18 9.91
CA ALA A 224 10.93 9.54 8.63
C ALA A 224 9.72 8.80 8.00
N ASP A 225 8.87 8.20 8.82
CA ASP A 225 7.61 7.53 8.43
C ASP A 225 6.48 8.47 7.95
N GLY A 226 6.77 9.77 7.89
CA GLY A 226 5.83 10.83 7.55
C GLY A 226 4.91 11.22 8.70
N SER A 227 5.03 10.62 9.90
CA SER A 227 4.19 11.02 11.04
C SER A 227 4.49 12.46 11.46
N LEU A 228 3.41 13.25 11.62
CA LEU A 228 3.48 14.68 11.91
C LEU A 228 3.01 14.95 13.34
N THR A 229 3.77 15.76 14.09
CA THR A 229 3.36 16.30 15.39
C THR A 229 3.65 17.79 15.53
N ILE A 230 2.72 18.49 16.16
CA ILE A 230 2.83 19.89 16.58
C ILE A 230 2.44 19.92 18.06
N GLU A 231 3.41 20.16 18.94
CA GLU A 231 3.15 20.41 20.35
C GLU A 231 2.40 21.74 20.52
N GLU A 232 1.72 21.91 21.67
CA GLU A 232 0.95 23.12 21.95
C GLU A 232 1.83 24.38 21.84
N GLN A 233 1.50 25.24 20.88
CA GLN A 233 2.24 26.45 20.54
C GLN A 233 1.27 27.61 20.30
N LEU A 234 1.71 28.83 20.59
CA LEU A 234 0.99 30.05 20.25
C LEU A 234 0.85 30.13 18.73
N LEU A 235 -0.37 30.36 18.25
CA LEU A 235 -0.71 30.38 16.83
C LEU A 235 -1.06 31.80 16.34
N ALA A 236 -1.91 32.52 17.09
CA ALA A 236 -2.39 33.82 16.66
C ALA A 236 -2.91 34.69 17.82
N ILE A 237 -2.86 36.01 17.60
CA ILE A 237 -3.67 36.99 18.34
C ILE A 237 -4.62 37.63 17.33
N THR A 238 -5.89 37.77 17.73
CA THR A 238 -6.95 38.25 16.86
C THR A 238 -7.74 39.41 17.48
N LEU A 239 -8.51 40.09 16.63
CA LEU A 239 -9.52 41.06 17.01
C LEU A 239 -10.91 40.59 16.62
N TRP A 240 -11.87 40.87 17.49
CA TRP A 240 -13.29 40.88 17.16
C TRP A 240 -13.88 42.23 17.56
N ASP A 241 -14.50 42.94 16.61
CA ASP A 241 -15.04 44.29 16.82
C ASP A 241 -14.03 45.28 17.45
N ASN A 242 -12.77 45.21 17.00
CA ASN A 242 -11.62 45.99 17.51
C ASN A 242 -11.18 45.67 18.96
N GLU A 243 -11.67 44.59 19.56
CA GLU A 243 -11.25 44.12 20.88
C GLU A 243 -10.36 42.88 20.77
N ILE A 244 -9.25 42.86 21.51
CA ILE A 244 -8.31 41.73 21.57
C ILE A 244 -9.00 40.52 22.18
N GLN A 245 -8.99 39.41 21.44
CA GLN A 245 -9.48 38.13 21.93
C GLN A 245 -8.40 37.39 22.73
N PRO A 246 -8.79 36.42 23.57
CA PRO A 246 -7.79 35.53 24.19
C PRO A 246 -6.97 34.83 23.10
N ASP A 247 -5.66 34.73 23.34
CA ASP A 247 -4.69 34.11 22.44
C ASP A 247 -5.14 32.72 21.98
N TYR A 248 -4.87 32.45 20.70
CA TYR A 248 -5.08 31.15 20.09
C TYR A 248 -3.81 30.31 20.14
N TYR A 249 -3.96 29.08 20.59
CA TYR A 249 -2.92 28.05 20.58
C TYR A 249 -3.35 26.91 19.65
N ILE A 250 -2.38 26.16 19.15
CA ILE A 250 -2.60 25.00 18.29
C ILE A 250 -1.76 23.84 18.79
N ARG A 251 -2.31 22.64 18.68
CA ARG A 251 -1.55 21.39 18.69
C ARG A 251 -2.11 20.49 17.61
N ALA A 252 -1.29 19.61 17.05
CA ALA A 252 -1.75 18.74 15.98
C ALA A 252 -1.00 17.41 15.93
N THR A 253 -1.68 16.43 15.34
CA THR A 253 -1.08 15.18 14.87
C THR A 253 -1.48 14.96 13.43
N GLY A 254 -0.71 14.18 12.68
CA GLY A 254 -1.01 14.01 11.27
C GLY A 254 -0.07 13.08 10.56
N ARG A 255 -0.09 13.18 9.22
CA ARG A 255 0.89 12.54 8.37
C ARG A 255 1.19 13.37 7.13
N TYR A 256 2.43 13.29 6.65
CA TYR A 256 2.82 13.62 5.30
C TYR A 256 2.94 12.32 4.50
N GLU A 257 2.15 12.23 3.43
CA GLU A 257 2.19 11.14 2.45
C GLU A 257 3.06 11.59 1.29
N SER A 258 4.33 11.21 1.32
CA SER A 258 5.33 11.72 0.38
C SER A 258 5.04 11.37 -1.07
N CYS A 259 4.59 10.14 -1.35
CA CYS A 259 4.27 9.72 -2.71
C CYS A 259 3.05 10.40 -3.33
N SER A 260 2.09 10.85 -2.50
CA SER A 260 0.94 11.64 -2.95
C SER A 260 1.13 13.14 -2.74
N GLU A 261 2.31 13.54 -2.22
CA GLU A 261 2.66 14.88 -1.75
C GLU A 261 1.54 15.57 -0.95
N ARG A 262 0.91 14.80 -0.06
CA ARG A 262 -0.27 15.23 0.70
C ARG A 262 0.01 15.28 2.19
N MET A 263 -0.32 16.38 2.84
CA MET A 263 -0.24 16.54 4.28
C MET A 263 -1.64 16.56 4.88
N ILE A 264 -1.86 15.73 5.89
CA ILE A 264 -3.11 15.61 6.66
C ILE A 264 -2.80 16.04 8.09
N ILE A 265 -3.45 17.11 8.55
CA ILE A 265 -3.20 17.74 9.84
C ILE A 265 -4.49 17.68 10.67
N ASN A 266 -4.51 16.85 11.71
CA ASN A 266 -5.59 16.81 12.69
C ASN A 266 -5.23 17.74 13.85
N TYR A 267 -5.86 18.90 13.90
CA TYR A 267 -5.51 19.95 14.85
C TYR A 267 -6.59 20.16 15.92
N ASP A 268 -6.15 20.57 17.10
CA ASP A 268 -6.99 21.18 18.14
C ASP A 268 -6.64 22.67 18.23
N LEU A 269 -7.62 23.51 17.90
CA LEU A 269 -7.55 24.95 18.13
C LEU A 269 -7.97 25.24 19.58
N ILE A 270 -7.09 25.89 20.34
CA ILE A 270 -7.23 26.10 21.77
C ILE A 270 -7.35 27.61 22.03
N GLN A 271 -8.31 27.99 22.86
CA GLN A 271 -8.49 29.38 23.29
C GLN A 271 -8.93 29.39 24.75
N GLY A 272 -8.38 30.31 25.55
CA GLY A 272 -8.75 30.44 26.97
C GLY A 272 -8.44 29.19 27.83
N GLY A 273 -7.48 28.36 27.40
CA GLY A 273 -7.07 27.14 28.11
C GLY A 273 -7.95 25.92 27.86
N ALA A 274 -8.87 25.96 26.89
CA ALA A 274 -9.69 24.83 26.49
C ALA A 274 -9.67 24.64 24.97
N ILE A 275 -9.90 23.41 24.51
CA ILE A 275 -10.11 23.12 23.09
C ILE A 275 -11.38 23.84 22.65
N LEU A 276 -11.24 24.77 21.72
CA LEU A 276 -12.33 25.47 21.07
C LEU A 276 -12.89 24.63 19.94
N ARG A 277 -12.02 24.07 19.07
CA ARG A 277 -12.40 23.25 17.92
C ARG A 277 -11.35 22.19 17.62
N SER A 278 -11.79 21.15 16.93
CA SER A 278 -10.93 20.11 16.38
C SER A 278 -11.37 19.80 14.95
N TYR A 279 -10.45 19.93 14.01
CA TYR A 279 -10.71 19.64 12.59
C TYR A 279 -9.51 18.92 11.96
N THR A 280 -9.75 18.40 10.76
CA THR A 280 -8.71 17.87 9.89
C THR A 280 -8.54 18.82 8.72
N GLU A 281 -7.33 19.27 8.48
CA GLU A 281 -6.93 20.02 7.29
C GLU A 281 -6.11 19.12 6.36
N THR A 282 -6.53 19.04 5.11
CA THR A 282 -5.81 18.26 4.09
C THR A 282 -5.30 19.20 3.02
N ILE A 283 -3.98 19.23 2.85
CA ILE A 283 -3.30 20.05 1.85
C ILE A 283 -2.44 19.18 0.94
N THR A 284 -2.34 19.58 -0.32
CA THR A 284 -1.51 18.93 -1.34
C THR A 284 -0.50 19.94 -1.85
N LYS A 285 0.74 19.49 -2.03
CA LYS A 285 1.81 20.30 -2.61
C LYS A 285 1.47 20.66 -4.04
N ASN A 286 1.65 21.93 -4.40
CA ASN A 286 1.46 22.38 -5.78
C ASN A 286 2.72 22.05 -6.61
N ASN A 287 2.49 21.64 -7.85
CA ASN A 287 3.54 21.40 -8.86
C ASN A 287 4.09 22.70 -9.47
#